data_AF-A0A7Y6KA59-F1
#
_entry.id   AF-A0A7Y6KA59-F1
#
_cell.length_a   1.000
_cell.length_b   1.000
_cell.length_c   1.000
_cell.angle_alpha   90.00
_cell.angle_beta   90.00
_cell.angle_gamma   90.00
#
_symmetry.space_group_name_H-M   'P 1'
#
loop_
_entity.id
_entity.type
_entity.pdbx_description
1 polymer ?
#
loop_
_entity_poly.entity_id
_entity_poly.type
_entity_poly.pdbx_seq_one_letter_code
_entity_poly.pdbx_strand_id
1 'polypeptide(L)'
;MYQLSFAGLSLSIGTLLEVLAVFRTDARVLALESSEIVLEHGGQPVRVIRHNGALTVRRPGTAQDVFLSLLDEIDGAYFRPNGVLQTAWQIRRSHWKLLYDAFDLTSTPRLIFSSEQVEAAADARGRLDLFELLQSECERRFGFRYAGPEYGRTRHRNGRHEVHVAYALAEGWAVPEAVLDEYRQLPDRFTLDVSWGRALIDVPELRGAMSPDKVRVLASVMRREQGGISSGNAALLAMAMRLASNVPSYEEVDDLLFRHGLVQAHNLPDCYTTPQPLGTPVSKFAEVYRQNMADKRRDTTVARLRKERTAGQMSQRTFDLQMQIAVLEHGRETFALGNEISEAIDSGDVHYLLNIMDCPDERNRVAKQTAREVFGIKLLGVRAAARRRGIFALAGYDEACQAEWESADSAQARQRVIEIHQATRVAGSVRPVVFARTQVAHHA
;
A
#
# COMPACT_ATOMS: atom_id res chain seq x y z
N MET A 1 -19.13 -36.76 21.49
CA MET A 1 -19.71 -35.46 21.91
C MET A 1 -19.46 -35.30 23.39
N TYR A 2 -18.97 -34.11 23.76
CA TYR A 2 -18.59 -33.71 25.11
C TYR A 2 -19.69 -32.86 25.73
N GLN A 3 -19.91 -33.02 27.04
CA GLN A 3 -20.74 -32.13 27.84
C GLN A 3 -19.83 -31.41 28.83
N LEU A 4 -19.71 -30.10 28.67
CA LEU A 4 -18.92 -29.23 29.54
C LEU A 4 -19.87 -28.44 30.43
N SER A 5 -19.83 -28.66 31.74
CA SER A 5 -20.70 -28.00 32.70
C SER A 5 -19.90 -27.23 33.75
N PHE A 6 -20.27 -25.99 33.99
CA PHE A 6 -19.62 -25.09 34.95
C PHE A 6 -20.56 -23.94 35.33
N ALA A 7 -20.53 -23.46 36.58
CA ALA A 7 -21.32 -22.32 37.04
C ALA A 7 -22.82 -22.36 36.67
N GLY A 8 -23.43 -23.55 36.67
CA GLY A 8 -24.84 -23.77 36.28
C GLY A 8 -25.12 -23.71 34.78
N LEU A 9 -24.10 -23.51 33.94
CA LEU A 9 -24.16 -23.59 32.48
C LEU A 9 -23.75 -24.99 32.02
N SER A 10 -24.32 -25.42 30.88
CA SER A 10 -23.91 -26.65 30.20
C SER A 10 -23.76 -26.38 28.71
N LEU A 11 -22.62 -26.79 28.15
CA LEU A 11 -22.26 -26.63 26.75
C LEU A 11 -22.03 -28.00 26.12
N SER A 12 -22.72 -28.24 25.01
CA SER A 12 -22.53 -29.44 24.20
C SER A 12 -21.48 -29.17 23.12
N ILE A 13 -20.37 -29.90 23.15
CA ILE A 13 -19.18 -29.66 22.30
C ILE A 13 -18.88 -30.92 21.47
N GLY A 14 -18.51 -30.76 20.20
CA GLY A 14 -18.30 -31.88 19.29
C GLY A 14 -17.04 -32.70 19.61
N THR A 15 -15.93 -32.00 19.85
CA THR A 15 -14.58 -32.56 19.89
C THR A 15 -13.75 -32.06 21.06
N LEU A 16 -12.70 -32.78 21.45
CA LEU A 16 -11.77 -32.38 22.50
C LEU A 16 -10.97 -31.14 22.09
N LEU A 17 -10.66 -30.95 20.80
CA LEU A 17 -9.99 -29.74 20.32
C LEU A 17 -10.84 -28.49 20.57
N GLU A 18 -12.17 -28.58 20.43
CA GLU A 18 -13.06 -27.47 20.78
C GLU A 18 -13.11 -27.23 22.29
N VAL A 19 -13.12 -28.30 23.11
CA VAL A 19 -13.03 -28.15 24.57
C VAL A 19 -11.76 -27.38 24.96
N LEU A 20 -10.62 -27.76 24.37
CA LEU A 20 -9.35 -27.05 24.58
C LEU A 20 -9.40 -25.60 24.05
N ALA A 21 -10.10 -25.34 22.95
CA ALA A 21 -10.31 -23.98 22.46
C ALA A 21 -11.15 -23.13 23.44
N VAL A 22 -12.23 -23.69 24.00
CA VAL A 22 -13.06 -23.04 25.03
C VAL A 22 -12.21 -22.74 26.27
N PHE A 23 -11.40 -23.69 26.74
CA PHE A 23 -10.50 -23.51 27.87
C PHE A 23 -9.48 -22.39 27.68
N ARG A 24 -9.15 -22.00 26.44
CA ARG A 24 -8.20 -20.93 26.12
C ARG A 24 -8.86 -19.57 25.88
N THR A 25 -10.14 -19.54 25.53
CA THR A 25 -10.78 -18.33 24.98
C THR A 25 -11.98 -17.84 25.78
N ASP A 26 -12.68 -18.73 26.49
CA ASP A 26 -13.84 -18.33 27.30
C ASP A 26 -13.39 -17.82 28.67
N ALA A 27 -13.51 -16.50 28.87
CA ALA A 27 -13.13 -15.82 30.11
C ALA A 27 -13.85 -16.37 31.35
N ARG A 28 -15.08 -16.89 31.18
CA ARG A 28 -15.87 -17.45 32.29
C ARG A 28 -15.27 -18.76 32.77
N VAL A 29 -14.78 -19.58 31.85
CA VAL A 29 -14.14 -20.88 32.16
C VAL A 29 -12.74 -20.67 32.72
N LEU A 30 -11.98 -19.72 32.15
CA LEU A 30 -10.61 -19.41 32.58
C LEU A 30 -10.51 -19.01 34.06
N ALA A 31 -11.53 -18.32 34.57
CA ALA A 31 -11.60 -17.81 35.95
C ALA A 31 -11.93 -18.88 37.01
N LEU A 32 -12.36 -20.07 36.60
CA LEU A 32 -12.80 -21.12 37.51
C LEU A 32 -11.69 -22.09 37.89
N GLU A 33 -11.76 -22.67 39.07
CA GLU A 33 -10.86 -23.76 39.45
C GLU A 33 -11.23 -25.05 38.70
N SER A 34 -10.24 -25.92 38.44
CA SER A 34 -10.50 -27.15 37.67
C SER A 34 -11.49 -28.09 38.35
N SER A 35 -11.66 -27.99 39.68
CA SER A 35 -12.66 -28.73 40.44
C SER A 35 -14.10 -28.27 40.22
N GLU A 36 -14.31 -27.05 39.71
CA GLU A 36 -15.62 -26.47 39.43
C GLU A 36 -16.11 -26.77 38.01
N ILE A 37 -15.30 -27.48 37.22
CA ILE A 37 -15.54 -27.80 35.82
C ILE A 37 -15.77 -29.30 35.71
N VAL A 38 -16.95 -29.67 35.22
CA VAL A 38 -17.29 -31.07 34.91
C VAL A 38 -17.26 -31.25 33.41
N LEU A 39 -16.45 -32.19 32.93
CA LEU A 39 -16.39 -32.58 31.53
C LEU A 39 -16.74 -34.06 31.41
N GLU A 40 -17.71 -34.38 30.57
CA GLU A 40 -18.11 -35.75 30.26
C GLU A 40 -17.96 -36.04 28.78
N HIS A 41 -17.58 -37.28 28.44
CA HIS A 41 -17.53 -37.79 27.08
C HIS A 41 -18.26 -39.12 27.00
N GLY A 42 -19.37 -39.17 26.25
CA GLY A 42 -20.19 -40.39 26.19
C GLY A 42 -20.70 -40.86 27.56
N GLY A 43 -20.98 -39.93 28.48
CA GLY A 43 -21.40 -40.22 29.85
C GLY A 43 -20.29 -40.66 30.79
N GLN A 44 -19.02 -40.69 30.34
CA GLN A 44 -17.87 -40.98 31.19
C GLN A 44 -17.17 -39.68 31.61
N PRO A 45 -16.80 -39.52 32.91
CA PRO A 45 -16.12 -38.33 33.38
C PRO A 45 -14.71 -38.25 32.78
N VAL A 46 -14.35 -37.06 32.31
CA VAL A 46 -13.06 -36.74 31.74
C VAL A 46 -12.34 -35.77 32.67
N ARG A 47 -11.14 -36.13 33.12
CA ARG A 47 -10.41 -35.35 34.13
C ARG A 47 -9.88 -34.04 33.54
N VAL A 48 -10.43 -32.93 34.04
CA VAL A 48 -9.92 -31.57 33.82
C VAL A 48 -8.86 -31.25 34.87
N ILE A 49 -7.75 -30.66 34.44
CA ILE A 49 -6.66 -30.21 35.32
C ILE A 49 -6.16 -28.83 34.89
N ARG A 50 -5.40 -28.17 35.76
CA ARG A 50 -4.65 -26.96 35.43
C ARG A 50 -3.16 -27.28 35.37
N HIS A 51 -2.52 -26.96 34.25
CA HIS A 51 -1.08 -27.15 34.04
C HIS A 51 -0.46 -25.81 33.61
N ASN A 52 0.47 -25.29 34.41
CA ASN A 52 1.09 -23.97 34.21
C ASN A 52 0.05 -22.85 34.00
N GLY A 53 -1.01 -22.85 34.82
CA GLY A 53 -2.08 -21.86 34.74
C GLY A 53 -3.10 -22.09 33.61
N ALA A 54 -2.85 -23.00 32.65
CA ALA A 54 -3.78 -23.32 31.58
C ALA A 54 -4.64 -24.55 31.91
N LEU A 55 -5.94 -24.47 31.64
CA LEU A 55 -6.84 -25.63 31.75
C LEU A 55 -6.56 -26.62 30.61
N THR A 56 -6.55 -27.91 30.95
CA THR A 56 -6.29 -29.01 30.02
C THR A 56 -7.01 -30.27 30.48
N VAL A 57 -7.01 -31.29 29.62
CA VAL A 57 -7.58 -32.61 29.86
C VAL A 57 -6.47 -33.65 29.85
N ARG A 58 -6.62 -34.72 30.65
CA ARG A 58 -5.76 -35.91 30.58
C ARG A 58 -6.54 -37.11 30.12
N ARG A 59 -6.03 -37.74 29.05
CA ARG A 59 -6.56 -39.01 28.53
C ARG A 59 -5.58 -40.15 28.78
N PRO A 60 -6.08 -41.34 29.13
CA PRO A 60 -5.25 -42.55 29.18
C PRO A 60 -4.82 -42.96 27.77
N GLY A 61 -3.72 -43.73 27.67
CA GLY A 61 -3.15 -44.21 26.40
C GLY A 61 -1.77 -43.62 26.10
N THR A 62 -1.18 -43.99 24.97
CA THR A 62 0.10 -43.41 24.53
C THR A 62 -0.10 -41.98 24.01
N ALA A 63 0.95 -41.17 24.00
CA ALA A 63 0.86 -39.80 23.45
C ALA A 63 0.39 -39.82 21.98
N GLN A 64 0.87 -40.80 21.20
CA GLN A 64 0.47 -40.99 19.81
C GLN A 64 -1.02 -41.33 19.69
N ASP A 65 -1.54 -42.29 20.46
CA ASP A 65 -2.96 -42.68 20.40
C ASP A 65 -3.87 -41.52 20.79
N VAL A 66 -3.51 -40.79 21.85
CA VAL A 66 -4.27 -39.61 22.29
C VAL A 66 -4.25 -38.54 21.21
N PHE A 67 -3.09 -38.26 20.60
CA PHE A 67 -2.99 -37.27 19.53
C PHE A 67 -3.81 -37.64 18.30
N LEU A 68 -3.68 -38.88 17.82
CA LEU A 68 -4.43 -39.37 16.66
C LEU A 68 -5.94 -39.37 16.92
N SER A 69 -6.37 -39.64 18.17
CA SER A 69 -7.78 -39.55 18.53
C SER A 69 -8.35 -38.14 18.40
N LEU A 70 -7.55 -37.08 18.63
CA LEU A 70 -7.98 -35.70 18.38
C LEU A 70 -8.27 -35.46 16.90
N LEU A 71 -7.44 -36.04 16.02
CA LEU A 71 -7.62 -35.96 14.58
C LEU A 71 -8.83 -36.78 14.12
N ASP A 72 -9.03 -37.98 14.68
CA ASP A 72 -10.20 -38.80 14.38
C ASP A 72 -11.50 -38.07 14.73
N GLU A 73 -11.54 -37.36 15.86
CA GLU A 73 -12.69 -36.59 16.30
C GLU A 73 -13.04 -35.45 15.31
N ILE A 74 -12.08 -34.61 14.91
CA ILE A 74 -12.35 -33.54 13.94
C ILE A 74 -12.59 -34.08 12.53
N ASP A 75 -11.92 -35.17 12.15
CA ASP A 75 -12.10 -35.83 10.86
C ASP A 75 -13.55 -36.32 10.73
N GLY A 76 -14.03 -37.11 11.70
CA GLY A 76 -15.40 -37.60 11.69
C GLY A 76 -16.48 -36.52 11.85
N ALA A 77 -16.23 -35.51 12.69
CA ALA A 77 -17.22 -34.48 12.99
C ALA A 77 -17.36 -33.42 11.88
N TYR A 78 -16.24 -32.99 11.28
CA TYR A 78 -16.21 -31.76 10.48
C TYR A 78 -15.62 -31.91 9.08
N PHE A 79 -14.56 -32.69 8.91
CA PHE A 79 -13.94 -32.86 7.61
C PHE A 79 -14.62 -33.96 6.78
N ARG A 80 -15.11 -35.01 7.44
CA ARG A 80 -15.73 -36.16 6.81
C ARG A 80 -17.08 -36.53 7.46
N PRO A 81 -18.01 -35.58 7.65
CA PRO A 81 -19.33 -35.86 8.18
C PRO A 81 -20.02 -36.90 7.29
N ASN A 82 -20.55 -37.96 7.91
CA ASN A 82 -21.16 -39.11 7.21
C ASN A 82 -20.22 -39.83 6.23
N GLY A 83 -18.89 -39.75 6.42
CA GLY A 83 -17.91 -40.42 5.59
C GLY A 83 -17.58 -39.73 4.26
N VAL A 84 -18.14 -38.54 3.99
CA VAL A 84 -17.84 -37.76 2.79
C VAL A 84 -16.89 -36.60 3.09
N LEU A 85 -15.72 -36.59 2.45
CA LEU A 85 -14.72 -35.54 2.63
C LEU A 85 -15.23 -34.21 2.07
N GLN A 86 -15.33 -33.22 2.94
CA GLN A 86 -15.69 -31.85 2.61
C GLN A 86 -14.47 -31.12 2.08
N THR A 87 -14.71 -30.23 1.13
CA THR A 87 -13.72 -29.26 0.67
C THR A 87 -13.58 -28.13 1.68
N ALA A 88 -12.46 -27.39 1.63
CA ALA A 88 -12.16 -26.35 2.61
C ALA A 88 -13.30 -25.33 2.76
N TRP A 89 -13.87 -24.82 1.66
CA TRP A 89 -14.95 -23.82 1.67
C TRP A 89 -16.31 -24.37 2.15
N GLN A 90 -16.45 -25.67 2.34
CA GLN A 90 -17.67 -26.28 2.91
C GLN A 90 -17.59 -26.41 4.44
N ILE A 91 -16.40 -26.25 5.02
CA ILE A 91 -16.16 -26.36 6.46
C ILE A 91 -16.36 -24.98 7.09
N ARG A 92 -16.95 -24.91 8.29
CA ARG A 92 -17.07 -23.64 9.03
C ARG A 92 -15.68 -23.15 9.42
N ARG A 93 -15.45 -21.83 9.45
CA ARG A 93 -14.16 -21.24 9.80
C ARG A 93 -13.73 -21.66 11.21
N SER A 94 -14.66 -21.69 12.16
CA SER A 94 -14.42 -22.14 13.53
C SER A 94 -13.89 -23.57 13.58
N HIS A 95 -14.46 -24.48 12.78
CA HIS A 95 -14.04 -25.88 12.70
C HIS A 95 -12.72 -26.05 11.93
N TRP A 96 -12.53 -25.31 10.84
CA TRP A 96 -11.27 -25.28 10.09
C TRP A 96 -10.10 -24.84 10.99
N LYS A 97 -10.33 -23.85 11.86
CA LYS A 97 -9.34 -23.37 12.82
C LYS A 97 -8.89 -24.47 13.79
N LEU A 98 -9.73 -25.44 14.15
CA LEU A 98 -9.35 -26.54 15.05
C LEU A 98 -8.17 -27.37 14.51
N LEU A 99 -8.10 -27.56 13.19
CA LEU A 99 -6.96 -28.24 12.56
C LEU A 99 -5.65 -27.45 12.78
N TYR A 100 -5.71 -26.13 12.63
CA TYR A 100 -4.55 -25.26 12.85
C TYR A 100 -4.20 -25.13 14.34
N ASP A 101 -5.20 -25.11 15.22
CA ASP A 101 -4.98 -25.21 16.66
C ASP A 101 -4.29 -26.54 17.03
N ALA A 102 -4.55 -27.64 16.31
CA ALA A 102 -3.83 -28.90 16.50
C ALA A 102 -2.35 -28.81 16.08
N PHE A 103 -2.04 -28.08 15.00
CA PHE A 103 -0.67 -27.75 14.63
C PHE A 103 0.02 -26.88 15.69
N ASP A 104 -0.67 -25.89 16.25
CA ASP A 104 -0.09 -25.07 17.32
C ASP A 104 0.21 -25.91 18.57
N LEU A 105 -0.66 -26.88 18.89
CA LEU A 105 -0.49 -27.78 20.02
C LEU A 105 0.74 -28.70 19.91
N THR A 106 1.27 -28.94 18.70
CA THR A 106 2.50 -29.75 18.54
C THR A 106 3.71 -29.09 19.16
N SER A 107 3.70 -27.76 19.32
CA SER A 107 4.75 -26.99 20.00
C SER A 107 4.62 -27.00 21.53
N THR A 108 3.45 -27.40 22.06
CA THR A 108 3.13 -27.39 23.49
C THR A 108 2.54 -28.73 23.96
N PRO A 109 3.26 -29.86 23.82
CA PRO A 109 2.71 -31.20 24.07
C PRO A 109 2.21 -31.43 25.50
N ARG A 110 2.77 -30.70 26.49
CA ARG A 110 2.34 -30.77 27.90
C ARG A 110 0.92 -30.22 28.15
N LEU A 111 0.34 -29.51 27.18
CA LEU A 111 -1.07 -29.11 27.20
C LEU A 111 -2.02 -30.24 26.80
N ILE A 112 -1.53 -31.42 26.42
CA ILE A 112 -2.37 -32.59 26.07
C ILE A 112 -1.91 -33.81 26.88
N PHE A 113 -0.59 -34.00 26.99
CA PHE A 113 0.01 -35.18 27.59
C PHE A 113 0.51 -34.95 29.01
N SER A 114 0.50 -36.01 29.81
CA SER A 114 1.23 -36.08 31.09
C SER A 114 2.75 -36.13 30.85
N SER A 115 3.55 -35.83 31.88
CA SER A 115 5.02 -35.95 31.80
C SER A 115 5.46 -37.36 31.40
N GLU A 116 4.83 -38.38 32.00
CA GLU A 116 5.10 -39.79 31.69
C GLU A 116 4.84 -40.13 30.21
N GLN A 117 3.73 -39.65 29.65
CA GLN A 117 3.40 -39.85 28.23
C GLN A 117 4.41 -39.14 27.30
N VAL A 118 4.87 -37.95 27.67
CA VAL A 118 5.88 -37.21 26.89
C VAL A 118 7.22 -37.94 26.93
N GLU A 119 7.66 -38.39 28.10
CA GLU A 119 8.93 -39.10 28.28
C GLU A 119 8.92 -40.45 27.54
N ALA A 120 7.82 -41.20 27.61
CA ALA A 120 7.68 -42.48 26.94
C ALA A 120 7.66 -42.38 25.39
N ALA A 121 7.20 -41.26 24.84
CA ALA A 121 7.07 -41.06 23.40
C ALA A 121 8.23 -40.25 22.79
N ALA A 122 9.16 -39.77 23.62
CA ALA A 122 10.30 -39.01 23.15
C ALA A 122 11.31 -39.91 22.40
N ASP A 123 11.87 -39.40 21.31
CA ASP A 123 12.95 -40.07 20.57
C ASP A 123 14.25 -40.14 21.40
N ALA A 124 15.29 -40.78 20.87
CA ALA A 124 16.61 -40.85 21.52
C ALA A 124 17.26 -39.48 21.81
N ARG A 125 16.70 -38.39 21.26
CA ARG A 125 17.12 -37.00 21.50
C ARG A 125 16.15 -36.26 22.44
N GLY A 126 15.19 -36.94 23.04
CA GLY A 126 14.20 -36.36 23.94
C GLY A 126 13.09 -35.58 23.21
N ARG A 127 12.91 -35.75 21.89
CA ARG A 127 11.98 -34.97 21.08
C ARG A 127 10.76 -35.78 20.67
N LEU A 128 9.60 -35.13 20.69
CA LEU A 128 8.34 -35.69 20.24
C LEU A 128 7.97 -35.04 18.91
N ASP A 129 8.03 -35.79 17.81
CA ASP A 129 7.79 -35.26 16.46
C ASP A 129 6.31 -35.28 16.06
N LEU A 130 5.48 -34.61 16.86
CA LEU A 130 4.04 -34.50 16.58
C LEU A 130 3.75 -33.69 15.32
N PHE A 131 4.63 -32.76 14.98
CA PHE A 131 4.42 -31.91 13.81
C PHE A 131 4.51 -32.71 12.53
N GLU A 132 5.58 -33.50 12.33
CA GLU A 132 5.66 -34.37 11.15
C GLU A 132 4.60 -35.48 11.17
N LEU A 133 4.28 -36.04 12.35
CA LEU A 133 3.17 -36.99 12.47
C LEU A 133 1.84 -36.36 11.99
N LEU A 134 1.55 -35.14 12.42
CA LEU A 134 0.35 -34.41 11.98
C LEU A 134 0.38 -34.10 10.49
N GLN A 135 1.53 -33.70 9.94
CA GLN A 135 1.71 -33.45 8.51
C GLN A 135 1.39 -34.70 7.67
N SER A 136 1.97 -35.86 8.05
CA SER A 136 1.72 -37.13 7.37
C SER A 136 0.26 -37.56 7.47
N GLU A 137 -0.36 -37.40 8.64
CA GLU A 137 -1.77 -37.76 8.82
C GLU A 137 -2.71 -36.82 8.06
N CYS A 138 -2.43 -35.52 8.01
CA CYS A 138 -3.22 -34.57 7.22
C CYS A 138 -3.12 -34.88 5.72
N GLU A 139 -1.92 -35.19 5.22
CA GLU A 139 -1.72 -35.58 3.83
C GLU A 139 -2.48 -36.86 3.50
N ARG A 140 -2.41 -37.87 4.38
CA ARG A 140 -3.11 -39.15 4.22
C ARG A 140 -4.63 -39.01 4.27
N ARG A 141 -5.18 -38.20 5.19
CA ARG A 141 -6.63 -38.11 5.45
C ARG A 141 -7.35 -37.06 4.62
N PHE A 142 -6.70 -35.93 4.38
CA PHE A 142 -7.29 -34.74 3.77
C PHE A 142 -6.66 -34.38 2.42
N GLY A 143 -5.52 -34.99 2.07
CA GLY A 143 -4.81 -34.72 0.82
C GLY A 143 -3.92 -33.46 0.86
N PHE A 144 -3.71 -32.86 2.04
CA PHE A 144 -2.89 -31.67 2.18
C PHE A 144 -2.14 -31.59 3.51
N ARG A 145 -1.06 -30.79 3.53
CA ARG A 145 -0.19 -30.52 4.68
C ARG A 145 -0.54 -29.16 5.30
N TYR A 146 0.21 -28.69 6.31
CA TYR A 146 0.03 -27.39 6.98
C TYR A 146 -0.26 -26.20 6.05
N ALA A 147 0.36 -26.18 4.86
CA ALA A 147 0.14 -25.17 3.82
C ALA A 147 -1.29 -25.16 3.24
N GLY A 148 -2.16 -26.08 3.64
CA GLY A 148 -3.54 -26.20 3.20
C GLY A 148 -3.70 -26.83 1.81
N PRO A 149 -4.94 -27.04 1.36
CA PRO A 149 -5.24 -27.54 0.04
C PRO A 149 -5.02 -26.46 -1.03
N GLU A 150 -5.13 -26.87 -2.29
CA GLU A 150 -5.18 -25.92 -3.40
C GLU A 150 -6.47 -25.10 -3.36
N TYR A 151 -6.40 -23.80 -3.67
CA TYR A 151 -7.56 -22.90 -3.69
C TYR A 151 -7.93 -22.47 -5.11
N GLY A 152 -9.25 -22.42 -5.35
CA GLY A 152 -9.82 -22.13 -6.68
C GLY A 152 -9.17 -22.98 -7.77
N ARG A 153 -9.02 -22.41 -8.96
CA ARG A 153 -8.30 -23.02 -10.09
C ARG A 153 -6.86 -22.51 -10.24
N THR A 154 -6.14 -22.29 -9.13
CA THR A 154 -4.82 -21.64 -9.15
C THR A 154 -3.61 -22.58 -9.06
N ARG A 155 -3.81 -23.86 -8.66
CA ARG A 155 -2.75 -24.81 -8.24
C ARG A 155 -1.88 -24.35 -7.06
N HIS A 156 -2.16 -23.20 -6.47
CA HIS A 156 -1.47 -22.70 -5.29
C HIS A 156 -2.16 -23.20 -4.03
N ARG A 157 -1.38 -23.43 -2.97
CA ARG A 157 -1.88 -23.89 -1.67
C ARG A 157 -1.95 -22.74 -0.67
N ASN A 158 -2.95 -22.75 0.19
CA ASN A 158 -3.05 -21.79 1.30
C ASN A 158 -3.78 -22.40 2.49
N GLY A 159 -3.30 -22.16 3.71
CA GLY A 159 -3.95 -22.65 4.92
C GLY A 159 -5.07 -21.75 5.46
N ARG A 160 -5.14 -20.50 4.99
CA ARG A 160 -6.15 -19.54 5.43
C ARG A 160 -7.51 -19.88 4.83
N HIS A 161 -8.50 -20.07 5.69
CA HIS A 161 -9.86 -20.45 5.29
C HIS A 161 -10.53 -19.42 4.37
N GLU A 162 -10.32 -18.13 4.65
CA GLU A 162 -10.91 -17.03 3.88
C GLU A 162 -10.44 -17.00 2.42
N VAL A 163 -9.25 -17.53 2.11
CA VAL A 163 -8.78 -17.65 0.72
C VAL A 163 -9.67 -18.64 -0.03
N HIS A 164 -9.92 -19.81 0.55
CA HIS A 164 -10.77 -20.85 -0.05
C HIS A 164 -12.19 -20.36 -0.27
N VAL A 165 -12.77 -19.69 0.73
CA VAL A 165 -14.13 -19.15 0.63
C VAL A 165 -14.24 -18.03 -0.42
N ALA A 166 -13.28 -17.09 -0.46
CA ALA A 166 -13.31 -16.01 -1.45
C ALA A 166 -13.26 -16.55 -2.89
N TYR A 167 -12.37 -17.51 -3.16
CA TYR A 167 -12.25 -18.13 -4.48
C TYR A 167 -13.48 -18.98 -4.83
N ALA A 168 -13.99 -19.77 -3.88
CA ALA A 168 -15.21 -20.55 -4.09
C ALA A 168 -16.40 -19.65 -4.48
N LEU A 169 -16.57 -18.53 -3.78
CA LEU A 169 -17.63 -17.55 -4.08
C LEU A 169 -17.43 -16.89 -5.45
N ALA A 170 -16.20 -16.50 -5.79
CA ALA A 170 -15.90 -15.90 -7.10
C ALA A 170 -16.18 -16.88 -8.24
N GLU A 171 -15.87 -18.15 -8.05
CA GLU A 171 -16.14 -19.22 -9.04
C GLU A 171 -17.59 -19.71 -9.04
N GLY A 172 -18.44 -19.19 -8.14
CA GLY A 172 -19.85 -19.55 -8.07
C GLY A 172 -20.11 -20.94 -7.48
N TRP A 173 -19.18 -21.47 -6.69
CA TRP A 173 -19.38 -22.74 -5.99
C TRP A 173 -20.40 -22.58 -4.86
N ALA A 174 -21.11 -23.65 -4.55
CA ALA A 174 -22.10 -23.68 -3.48
C ALA A 174 -21.40 -23.70 -2.11
N VAL A 175 -21.15 -22.50 -1.55
CA VAL A 175 -20.65 -22.33 -0.18
C VAL A 175 -21.83 -22.43 0.79
N PRO A 176 -21.79 -23.32 1.81
CA PRO A 176 -22.89 -23.47 2.75
C PRO A 176 -23.19 -22.19 3.54
N GLU A 177 -24.47 -21.94 3.80
CA GLU A 177 -24.91 -20.71 4.48
C GLU A 177 -24.30 -20.57 5.89
N ALA A 178 -24.16 -21.68 6.62
CA ALA A 178 -23.51 -21.70 7.93
C ALA A 178 -22.04 -21.24 7.90
N VAL A 179 -21.34 -21.41 6.76
CA VAL A 179 -19.99 -20.88 6.56
C VAL A 179 -20.05 -19.38 6.35
N LEU A 180 -20.99 -18.91 5.52
CA LEU A 180 -21.17 -17.49 5.21
C LEU A 180 -21.59 -16.68 6.45
N ASP A 181 -22.47 -17.25 7.28
CA ASP A 181 -22.93 -16.62 8.53
C ASP A 181 -21.78 -16.31 9.49
N GLU A 182 -20.82 -17.22 9.64
CA GLU A 182 -19.63 -16.95 10.46
C GLU A 182 -18.83 -15.77 9.91
N TYR A 183 -18.68 -15.68 8.59
CA TYR A 183 -18.00 -14.53 7.99
C TYR A 183 -18.78 -13.23 8.19
N ARG A 184 -20.11 -13.23 8.05
CA ARG A 184 -20.93 -12.02 8.27
C ARG A 184 -20.81 -11.47 9.70
N GLN A 185 -20.61 -12.34 10.69
CA GLN A 185 -20.44 -11.97 12.09
C GLN A 185 -19.03 -11.43 12.40
N LEU A 186 -18.06 -11.60 11.50
CA LEU A 186 -16.69 -11.15 11.70
C LEU A 186 -16.48 -9.72 11.15
N PRO A 187 -16.12 -8.73 12.00
CA PRO A 187 -15.84 -7.37 11.56
C PRO A 187 -14.59 -7.33 10.65
N ASP A 188 -13.55 -8.09 11.01
CA ASP A 188 -12.29 -8.17 10.26
C ASP A 188 -12.24 -9.38 9.31
N ARG A 189 -13.37 -9.72 8.68
CA ARG A 189 -13.40 -10.76 7.64
C ARG A 189 -12.53 -10.37 6.45
N PHE A 190 -11.90 -11.35 5.78
CA PHE A 190 -11.14 -11.16 4.54
C PHE A 190 -10.15 -9.96 4.62
N THR A 191 -9.02 -10.15 5.32
CA THR A 191 -7.98 -9.11 5.42
C THR A 191 -6.94 -9.24 4.31
N LEU A 192 -6.04 -8.26 4.20
CA LEU A 192 -4.86 -8.29 3.33
C LEU A 192 -5.21 -8.49 1.84
N ASP A 193 -4.58 -9.48 1.21
CA ASP A 193 -4.60 -9.85 -0.21
C ASP A 193 -5.96 -10.41 -0.69
N VAL A 194 -6.83 -10.83 0.22
CA VAL A 194 -8.18 -11.34 -0.09
C VAL A 194 -9.31 -10.40 0.30
N SER A 195 -9.00 -9.13 0.58
CA SER A 195 -9.99 -8.11 0.97
C SER A 195 -11.14 -7.90 -0.03
N TRP A 196 -10.95 -8.30 -1.29
CA TRP A 196 -12.00 -8.32 -2.31
C TRP A 196 -13.12 -9.35 -2.02
N GLY A 197 -12.85 -10.40 -1.24
CA GLY A 197 -13.85 -11.40 -0.84
C GLY A 197 -15.02 -10.82 -0.03
N ARG A 198 -14.83 -9.67 0.62
CA ARG A 198 -15.90 -8.93 1.32
C ARG A 198 -17.05 -8.60 0.39
N ALA A 199 -16.75 -8.15 -0.82
CA ALA A 199 -17.78 -7.80 -1.81
C ALA A 199 -18.67 -9.00 -2.17
N LEU A 200 -18.13 -10.22 -2.15
CA LEU A 200 -18.89 -11.44 -2.46
C LEU A 200 -19.74 -11.94 -1.28
N ILE A 201 -19.36 -11.60 -0.05
CA ILE A 201 -20.22 -11.83 1.12
C ILE A 201 -21.38 -10.85 1.11
N ASP A 202 -21.06 -9.57 0.93
CA ASP A 202 -21.99 -8.46 1.10
C ASP A 202 -22.96 -8.32 -0.09
N VAL A 203 -22.53 -8.71 -1.30
CA VAL A 203 -23.30 -8.61 -2.54
C VAL A 203 -23.32 -9.98 -3.25
N PRO A 204 -24.27 -10.86 -2.87
CA PRO A 204 -24.35 -12.22 -3.42
C PRO A 204 -24.50 -12.30 -4.94
N GLU A 205 -25.05 -11.26 -5.56
CA GLU A 205 -25.27 -11.16 -7.01
C GLU A 205 -23.97 -11.17 -7.83
N LEU A 206 -22.82 -10.90 -7.20
CA LEU A 206 -21.51 -10.98 -7.83
C LEU A 206 -20.89 -12.38 -7.81
N ARG A 207 -21.44 -13.32 -7.02
CA ARG A 207 -20.90 -14.68 -6.90
C ARG A 207 -21.03 -15.41 -8.24
N GLY A 208 -19.92 -15.98 -8.73
CA GLY A 208 -19.89 -16.65 -10.03
C GLY A 208 -20.05 -15.73 -11.25
N ALA A 209 -20.21 -14.42 -11.08
CA ALA A 209 -20.48 -13.50 -12.19
C ALA A 209 -19.22 -13.21 -13.04
N MET A 210 -18.03 -13.36 -12.46
CA MET A 210 -16.75 -13.09 -13.12
C MET A 210 -15.59 -13.84 -12.42
N SER A 211 -14.42 -13.91 -13.07
CA SER A 211 -13.24 -14.58 -12.52
C SER A 211 -12.72 -13.91 -11.23
N PRO A 212 -12.00 -14.62 -10.35
CA PRO A 212 -11.39 -14.04 -9.16
C PRO A 212 -10.52 -12.80 -9.45
N ASP A 213 -9.76 -12.80 -10.55
CA ASP A 213 -8.95 -11.65 -10.96
C ASP A 213 -9.80 -10.42 -11.29
N LYS A 214 -10.92 -10.61 -12.00
CA LYS A 214 -11.87 -9.54 -12.29
C LYS A 214 -12.49 -8.99 -11.00
N VAL A 215 -12.96 -9.85 -10.10
CA VAL A 215 -13.53 -9.41 -8.81
C VAL A 215 -12.49 -8.63 -8.00
N ARG A 216 -11.25 -9.12 -7.93
CA ARG A 216 -10.15 -8.48 -7.19
C ARG A 216 -9.89 -7.06 -7.68
N VAL A 217 -9.78 -6.87 -9.00
CA VAL A 217 -9.50 -5.56 -9.58
C VAL A 217 -10.72 -4.64 -9.47
N LEU A 218 -11.92 -5.14 -9.75
CA LEU A 218 -13.18 -4.41 -9.58
C LEU A 218 -13.33 -3.88 -8.14
N ALA A 219 -13.13 -4.75 -7.14
CA ALA A 219 -13.20 -4.38 -5.74
C ALA A 219 -12.13 -3.34 -5.35
N SER A 220 -10.97 -3.36 -6.00
CA SER A 220 -9.91 -2.37 -5.80
C SER A 220 -10.33 -0.99 -6.31
N VAL A 221 -10.86 -0.92 -7.53
CA VAL A 221 -11.36 0.34 -8.15
C VAL A 221 -12.51 0.90 -7.32
N MET A 222 -13.51 0.07 -7.02
CA MET A 222 -14.73 0.51 -6.32
C MET A 222 -14.51 0.87 -4.85
N ARG A 223 -13.40 0.46 -4.22
CA ARG A 223 -13.06 0.84 -2.84
C ARG A 223 -12.93 2.36 -2.66
N ARG A 224 -12.53 3.07 -3.72
CA ARG A 224 -12.33 4.54 -3.68
C ARG A 224 -13.59 5.32 -4.06
N GLU A 225 -14.63 4.65 -4.55
CA GLU A 225 -15.84 5.29 -5.04
C GLU A 225 -16.85 5.54 -3.91
N GLN A 226 -17.46 6.73 -3.93
CA GLN A 226 -18.56 7.06 -3.04
C GLN A 226 -19.79 6.22 -3.40
N GLY A 227 -20.01 5.13 -2.67
CA GLY A 227 -21.10 4.17 -2.89
C GLY A 227 -20.65 2.72 -3.09
N GLY A 228 -19.38 2.51 -3.44
CA GLY A 228 -18.77 1.18 -3.54
C GLY A 228 -19.56 0.18 -4.38
N ILE A 229 -19.42 -1.11 -4.05
CA ILE A 229 -20.19 -2.19 -4.66
C ILE A 229 -21.45 -2.43 -3.81
N SER A 230 -22.62 -2.49 -4.45
CA SER A 230 -23.91 -2.74 -3.80
C SER A 230 -24.81 -3.59 -4.69
N SER A 231 -25.87 -4.18 -4.13
CA SER A 231 -26.87 -4.91 -4.93
C SER A 231 -27.50 -4.04 -6.03
N GLY A 232 -27.60 -2.72 -5.82
CA GLY A 232 -28.16 -1.79 -6.80
C GLY A 232 -27.30 -1.59 -8.06
N ASN A 233 -25.98 -1.79 -7.97
CA ASN A 233 -25.06 -1.66 -9.12
C ASN A 233 -24.42 -2.98 -9.56
N ALA A 234 -24.55 -4.06 -8.79
CA ALA A 234 -23.89 -5.34 -9.02
C ALA A 234 -24.08 -5.90 -10.44
N ALA A 235 -25.32 -5.90 -10.95
CA ALA A 235 -25.64 -6.41 -12.27
C ALA A 235 -24.94 -5.60 -13.39
N LEU A 236 -24.94 -4.26 -13.27
CA LEU A 236 -24.28 -3.37 -14.23
C LEU A 236 -22.76 -3.53 -14.20
N LEU A 237 -22.17 -3.62 -12.99
CA LEU A 237 -20.74 -3.88 -12.81
C LEU A 237 -20.36 -5.23 -13.43
N ALA A 238 -21.15 -6.28 -13.17
CA ALA A 238 -20.91 -7.60 -13.74
C ALA A 238 -21.02 -7.60 -15.28
N MET A 239 -22.01 -6.90 -15.84
CA MET A 239 -22.16 -6.74 -17.29
C MET A 239 -20.97 -6.00 -17.90
N ALA A 240 -20.54 -4.89 -17.31
CA ALA A 240 -19.37 -4.15 -17.77
C ALA A 240 -18.11 -5.03 -17.72
N MET A 241 -17.89 -5.75 -16.61
CA MET A 241 -16.73 -6.64 -16.45
C MET A 241 -16.68 -7.81 -17.44
N ARG A 242 -17.75 -8.14 -18.16
CA ARG A 242 -17.68 -9.10 -19.28
C ARG A 242 -16.85 -8.57 -20.45
N LEU A 243 -16.76 -7.26 -20.60
CA LEU A 243 -15.96 -6.60 -21.65
C LEU A 243 -14.47 -6.53 -21.30
N ALA A 244 -14.10 -6.69 -20.03
CA ALA A 244 -12.71 -6.73 -19.58
C ALA A 244 -12.01 -8.06 -19.96
N SER A 245 -10.68 -8.02 -20.10
CA SER A 245 -9.85 -9.22 -20.22
C SER A 245 -9.97 -10.12 -18.99
N ASN A 246 -9.60 -11.41 -19.09
CA ASN A 246 -9.73 -12.34 -17.96
C ASN A 246 -8.78 -12.04 -16.78
N VAL A 247 -7.67 -11.35 -17.05
CA VAL A 247 -6.68 -10.92 -16.08
C VAL A 247 -6.44 -9.42 -16.29
N PRO A 248 -7.42 -8.57 -15.94
CA PRO A 248 -7.37 -7.16 -16.30
C PRO A 248 -6.42 -6.39 -15.39
N SER A 249 -5.85 -5.29 -15.88
CA SER A 249 -5.14 -4.33 -15.02
C SER A 249 -6.13 -3.41 -14.29
N TYR A 250 -5.63 -2.69 -13.28
CA TYR A 250 -6.43 -1.68 -12.58
C TYR A 250 -6.91 -0.59 -13.55
N GLU A 251 -6.00 -0.10 -14.40
CA GLU A 251 -6.24 0.97 -15.36
C GLU A 251 -7.27 0.56 -16.42
N GLU A 252 -7.22 -0.69 -16.90
CA GLU A 252 -8.19 -1.23 -17.85
C GLU A 252 -9.61 -1.25 -17.29
N VAL A 253 -9.76 -1.70 -16.03
CA VAL A 253 -11.07 -1.74 -15.36
C VAL A 253 -11.56 -0.34 -15.05
N ASP A 254 -10.69 0.54 -14.54
CA ASP A 254 -11.05 1.93 -14.23
C ASP A 254 -11.53 2.67 -15.49
N ASP A 255 -10.80 2.53 -16.61
CA ASP A 255 -11.17 3.09 -17.92
C ASP A 255 -12.51 2.55 -18.43
N LEU A 256 -12.71 1.24 -18.28
CA LEU A 256 -13.93 0.57 -18.70
C LEU A 256 -15.14 1.10 -17.92
N LEU A 257 -15.06 1.12 -16.59
CA LEU A 257 -16.13 1.63 -15.74
C LEU A 257 -16.40 3.12 -16.00
N PHE A 258 -15.35 3.92 -16.21
CA PHE A 258 -15.48 5.35 -16.48
C PHE A 258 -16.19 5.60 -17.83
N ARG A 259 -15.80 4.87 -18.88
CA ARG A 259 -16.44 4.97 -20.21
C ARG A 259 -17.93 4.63 -20.17
N HIS A 260 -18.34 3.75 -19.25
CA HIS A 260 -19.75 3.38 -19.05
C HIS A 260 -20.47 4.22 -17.98
N GLY A 261 -19.83 5.26 -17.44
CA GLY A 261 -20.43 6.14 -16.44
C GLY A 261 -20.69 5.48 -15.08
N LEU A 262 -20.03 4.34 -14.80
CA LEU A 262 -20.17 3.59 -13.55
C LEU A 262 -19.25 4.15 -12.44
N VAL A 263 -18.23 4.89 -12.82
CA VAL A 263 -17.40 5.70 -11.93
C VAL A 263 -17.31 7.13 -12.44
N GLN A 264 -17.12 8.09 -11.54
CA GLN A 264 -17.10 9.52 -11.87
C GLN A 264 -15.67 9.99 -12.12
N ALA A 265 -15.55 11.15 -12.79
CA ALA A 265 -14.29 11.87 -12.87
C ALA A 265 -13.83 12.30 -11.47
N HIS A 266 -12.51 12.38 -11.25
CA HIS A 266 -11.99 12.87 -9.98
C HIS A 266 -12.17 14.38 -9.85
N ASN A 267 -12.54 14.83 -8.66
CA ASN A 267 -12.62 16.24 -8.33
C ASN A 267 -11.21 16.84 -8.21
N LEU A 268 -11.07 18.10 -8.59
CA LEU A 268 -9.88 18.89 -8.30
C LEU A 268 -9.70 19.04 -6.77
N PRO A 269 -8.47 18.94 -6.25
CA PRO A 269 -8.20 19.25 -4.85
C PRO A 269 -8.60 20.68 -4.48
N ASP A 270 -9.10 20.87 -3.26
CA ASP A 270 -9.60 22.18 -2.79
C ASP A 270 -8.58 23.32 -2.89
N CYS A 271 -7.28 23.01 -2.81
CA CYS A 271 -6.22 24.02 -2.93
C CYS A 271 -6.22 24.76 -4.29
N TYR A 272 -6.82 24.18 -5.33
CA TYR A 272 -6.97 24.79 -6.65
C TYR A 272 -8.19 25.70 -6.76
N THR A 273 -9.08 25.70 -5.77
CA THR A 273 -10.23 26.63 -5.73
C THR A 273 -9.87 28.01 -5.20
N THR A 274 -8.76 28.10 -4.45
CA THR A 274 -8.29 29.35 -3.84
C THR A 274 -7.14 29.95 -4.65
N PRO A 275 -7.18 31.25 -4.98
CA PRO A 275 -6.06 31.94 -5.62
C PRO A 275 -4.78 31.86 -4.78
N GLN A 276 -3.65 31.54 -5.41
CA GLN A 276 -2.35 31.53 -4.76
C GLN A 276 -1.65 32.89 -4.92
N PRO A 277 -1.10 33.48 -3.85
CA PRO A 277 -0.27 34.67 -3.97
C PRO A 277 1.04 34.33 -4.69
N LEU A 278 1.28 34.96 -5.84
CA LEU A 278 2.46 34.70 -6.68
C LEU A 278 3.64 35.63 -6.37
N GLY A 279 3.37 36.75 -5.68
CA GLY A 279 4.25 37.91 -5.58
C GLY A 279 4.15 38.84 -6.79
N THR A 280 4.97 39.87 -6.81
CA THR A 280 5.12 40.81 -7.94
C THR A 280 6.51 40.70 -8.53
N PRO A 281 6.67 40.74 -9.87
CA PRO A 281 7.99 40.73 -10.49
C PRO A 281 8.75 42.03 -10.16
N VAL A 282 10.00 41.92 -9.74
CA VAL A 282 10.88 43.08 -9.52
C VAL A 282 11.52 43.58 -10.82
N SER A 283 11.50 42.77 -11.89
CA SER A 283 12.09 43.10 -13.19
C SER A 283 11.47 42.29 -14.34
N LYS A 284 11.83 42.68 -15.58
CA LYS A 284 11.48 41.89 -16.78
C LYS A 284 12.09 40.50 -16.75
N PHE A 285 13.28 40.34 -16.16
CA PHE A 285 13.90 39.04 -15.97
C PHE A 285 13.04 38.13 -15.10
N ALA A 286 12.56 38.63 -13.95
CA ALA A 286 11.71 37.84 -13.07
C ALA A 286 10.40 37.41 -13.73
N GLU A 287 9.82 38.29 -14.56
CA GLU A 287 8.61 38.00 -15.33
C GLU A 287 8.82 36.87 -16.35
N VAL A 288 9.84 37.01 -17.20
CA VAL A 288 10.17 36.03 -18.25
C VAL A 288 10.64 34.71 -17.63
N TYR A 289 11.41 34.77 -16.53
CA TYR A 289 11.87 33.60 -15.80
C TYR A 289 10.70 32.76 -15.28
N ARG A 290 9.72 33.40 -14.61
CA ARG A 290 8.52 32.71 -14.11
C ARG A 290 7.78 32.03 -15.26
N GLN A 291 7.54 32.76 -16.36
CA GLN A 291 6.83 32.23 -17.52
C GLN A 291 7.55 31.00 -18.10
N ASN A 292 8.86 31.10 -18.35
CA ASN A 292 9.65 30.00 -18.87
C ASN A 292 9.72 28.79 -17.91
N MET A 293 9.75 29.04 -16.60
CA MET A 293 9.72 27.98 -15.59
C MET A 293 8.37 27.26 -15.58
N ALA A 294 7.27 28.03 -15.59
CA ALA A 294 5.91 27.52 -15.63
C ALA A 294 5.68 26.68 -16.90
N ASP A 295 6.07 27.17 -18.06
CA ASP A 295 5.97 26.46 -19.34
C ASP A 295 6.80 25.17 -19.31
N LYS A 296 8.06 25.23 -18.86
CA LYS A 296 8.91 24.03 -18.75
C LYS A 296 8.30 22.96 -17.85
N ARG A 297 7.79 23.35 -16.66
CA ARG A 297 7.20 22.42 -15.70
C ARG A 297 5.93 21.79 -16.25
N ARG A 298 5.04 22.60 -16.85
CA ARG A 298 3.83 22.12 -17.52
C ARG A 298 4.19 21.12 -18.61
N ASP A 299 5.07 21.49 -19.55
CA ASP A 299 5.37 20.67 -20.71
C ASP A 299 6.07 19.36 -20.34
N THR A 300 6.98 19.40 -19.37
CA THR A 300 7.63 18.19 -18.82
C THR A 300 6.60 17.26 -18.18
N THR A 301 5.69 17.82 -17.39
CA THR A 301 4.62 17.05 -16.71
C THR A 301 3.67 16.45 -17.73
N VAL A 302 3.17 17.25 -18.68
CA VAL A 302 2.27 16.80 -19.76
C VAL A 302 2.91 15.70 -20.60
N ALA A 303 4.20 15.84 -20.96
CA ALA A 303 4.93 14.81 -21.71
C ALA A 303 5.03 13.50 -20.92
N ARG A 304 5.32 13.57 -19.61
CA ARG A 304 5.33 12.40 -18.72
C ARG A 304 3.95 11.75 -18.64
N LEU A 305 2.90 12.52 -18.38
CA LEU A 305 1.53 12.02 -18.26
C LEU A 305 1.06 11.32 -19.55
N ARG A 306 1.33 11.90 -20.72
CA ARG A 306 1.02 11.29 -22.01
C ARG A 306 1.77 9.98 -22.24
N LYS A 307 3.04 9.92 -21.83
CA LYS A 307 3.85 8.69 -21.90
C LYS A 307 3.26 7.59 -21.02
N GLU A 308 2.94 7.90 -19.75
CA GLU A 308 2.35 6.95 -18.80
C GLU A 308 0.97 6.45 -19.27
N ARG A 309 0.13 7.36 -19.80
CA ARG A 309 -1.17 7.00 -20.38
C ARG A 309 -1.03 6.06 -21.58
N THR A 310 -0.09 6.35 -22.48
CA THR A 310 0.18 5.53 -23.68
C THR A 310 0.75 4.16 -23.32
N ALA A 311 1.52 4.07 -22.23
CA ALA A 311 2.05 2.82 -21.69
C ALA A 311 1.01 1.99 -20.92
N GLY A 312 -0.25 2.46 -20.78
CA GLY A 312 -1.29 1.77 -20.03
C GLY A 312 -1.10 1.78 -18.52
N GLN A 313 -0.25 2.68 -17.99
CA GLN A 313 0.11 2.77 -16.57
C GLN A 313 -0.74 3.83 -15.82
N MET A 314 -1.69 4.45 -16.51
CA MET A 314 -2.55 5.49 -15.95
C MET A 314 -3.95 5.40 -16.55
N SER A 315 -4.97 5.43 -15.69
CA SER A 315 -6.36 5.49 -16.12
C SER A 315 -6.74 6.88 -16.65
N GLN A 316 -7.80 6.93 -17.45
CA GLN A 316 -8.28 8.11 -18.14
C GLN A 316 -8.66 9.24 -17.18
N ARG A 317 -9.47 8.94 -16.16
CA ARG A 317 -9.88 9.96 -15.18
C ARG A 317 -8.73 10.46 -14.31
N THR A 318 -7.72 9.62 -14.06
CA THR A 318 -6.47 10.06 -13.39
C THR A 318 -5.68 10.98 -14.30
N PHE A 319 -5.53 10.60 -15.58
CA PHE A 319 -4.87 11.41 -16.59
C PHE A 319 -5.55 12.77 -16.76
N ASP A 320 -6.88 12.80 -16.87
CA ASP A 320 -7.66 14.02 -17.05
C ASP A 320 -7.48 14.97 -15.85
N LEU A 321 -7.55 14.45 -14.62
CA LEU A 321 -7.28 15.23 -13.41
C LEU A 321 -5.86 15.81 -13.41
N GLN A 322 -4.86 14.98 -13.69
CA GLN A 322 -3.45 15.40 -13.67
C GLN A 322 -3.13 16.41 -14.78
N MET A 323 -3.79 16.29 -15.94
CA MET A 323 -3.71 17.28 -17.01
C MET A 323 -4.31 18.63 -16.59
N GLN A 324 -5.48 18.62 -15.93
CA GLN A 324 -6.07 19.84 -15.39
C GLN A 324 -5.16 20.48 -14.32
N ILE A 325 -4.62 19.68 -13.41
CA ILE A 325 -3.66 20.14 -12.40
C ILE A 325 -2.43 20.78 -13.06
N ALA A 326 -1.84 20.15 -14.08
CA ALA A 326 -0.68 20.69 -14.77
C ALA A 326 -0.95 22.05 -15.44
N VAL A 327 -2.17 22.26 -15.94
CA VAL A 327 -2.60 23.56 -16.50
C VAL A 327 -2.77 24.60 -15.39
N LEU A 328 -3.33 24.23 -14.24
CA LEU A 328 -3.52 25.16 -13.13
C LEU A 328 -2.20 25.53 -12.44
N GLU A 329 -1.29 24.57 -12.26
CA GLU A 329 0.04 24.78 -11.69
C GLU A 329 0.88 25.78 -12.49
N HIS A 330 0.70 25.84 -13.80
CA HIS A 330 1.32 26.89 -14.64
C HIS A 330 1.00 28.30 -14.12
N GLY A 331 -0.26 28.54 -13.75
CA GLY A 331 -0.70 29.82 -13.18
C GLY A 331 -0.19 30.07 -11.76
N ARG A 332 0.28 29.04 -11.06
CA ARG A 332 0.66 29.08 -9.63
C ARG A 332 2.17 29.23 -9.39
N GLU A 333 2.98 29.24 -10.46
CA GLU A 333 4.41 29.50 -10.35
C GLU A 333 4.67 30.89 -9.75
N THR A 334 5.54 30.98 -8.74
CA THR A 334 5.81 32.25 -8.03
C THR A 334 6.94 33.05 -8.69
N PHE A 335 7.01 34.34 -8.40
CA PHE A 335 8.12 35.20 -8.84
C PHE A 335 9.37 35.12 -7.94
N ALA A 336 9.32 34.42 -6.80
CA ALA A 336 10.34 34.50 -5.75
C ALA A 336 11.77 34.27 -6.25
N LEU A 337 12.03 33.15 -6.92
CA LEU A 337 13.38 32.84 -7.43
C LEU A 337 13.79 33.75 -8.60
N GLY A 338 12.83 34.16 -9.44
CA GLY A 338 13.09 35.13 -10.51
C GLY A 338 13.51 36.49 -9.95
N ASN A 339 12.89 36.90 -8.84
CA ASN A 339 13.23 38.13 -8.12
C ASN A 339 14.60 38.03 -7.46
N GLU A 340 14.92 36.91 -6.80
CA GLU A 340 16.21 36.66 -6.17
C GLU A 340 17.37 36.71 -7.18
N ILE A 341 17.20 36.06 -8.34
CA ILE A 341 18.20 36.12 -9.42
C ILE A 341 18.31 37.54 -9.98
N SER A 342 17.18 38.23 -10.16
CA SER A 342 17.20 39.63 -10.63
C SER A 342 17.96 40.54 -9.66
N GLU A 343 17.75 40.36 -8.35
CA GLU A 343 18.44 41.14 -7.33
C GLU A 343 19.95 40.85 -7.33
N ALA A 344 20.36 39.59 -7.54
CA ALA A 344 21.77 39.24 -7.68
C ALA A 344 22.43 39.86 -8.93
N ILE A 345 21.70 39.95 -10.04
CA ILE A 345 22.15 40.67 -11.25
C ILE A 345 22.34 42.16 -10.93
N ASP A 346 21.36 42.77 -10.26
CA ASP A 346 21.39 44.19 -9.92
C ASP A 346 22.48 44.54 -8.91
N SER A 347 22.67 43.72 -7.88
CA SER A 347 23.70 43.93 -6.86
C SER A 347 25.11 43.59 -7.35
N GLY A 348 25.23 42.85 -8.47
CA GLY A 348 26.51 42.36 -8.95
C GLY A 348 27.03 41.15 -8.18
N ASP A 349 26.15 40.34 -7.59
CA ASP A 349 26.55 39.14 -6.87
C ASP A 349 26.98 38.02 -7.84
N VAL A 350 28.21 38.13 -8.33
CA VAL A 350 28.85 37.16 -9.23
C VAL A 350 28.91 35.78 -8.60
N HIS A 351 29.12 35.68 -7.29
CA HIS A 351 29.22 34.40 -6.61
C HIS A 351 27.89 33.64 -6.69
N TYR A 352 26.77 34.29 -6.38
CA TYR A 352 25.44 33.72 -6.51
C TYR A 352 25.12 33.30 -7.96
N LEU A 353 25.43 34.18 -8.93
CA LEU A 353 25.14 33.91 -10.33
C LEU A 353 26.02 32.76 -10.89
N LEU A 354 27.28 32.64 -10.48
CA LEU A 354 28.13 31.50 -10.81
C LEU A 354 27.58 30.20 -10.21
N ASN A 355 27.17 30.22 -8.94
CA ASN A 355 26.59 29.04 -8.29
C ASN A 355 25.34 28.51 -9.02
N ILE A 356 24.52 29.41 -9.57
CA ILE A 356 23.31 29.02 -10.31
C ILE A 356 23.62 28.69 -11.77
N MET A 357 24.43 29.48 -12.47
CA MET A 357 24.53 29.41 -13.93
C MET A 357 25.83 28.79 -14.44
N ASP A 358 26.89 28.65 -13.65
CA ASP A 358 28.12 27.95 -14.05
C ASP A 358 28.03 26.43 -13.82
N CYS A 359 27.08 25.80 -14.49
CA CYS A 359 26.85 24.36 -14.43
C CYS A 359 26.56 23.78 -15.83
N PRO A 360 26.53 22.45 -16.02
CA PRO A 360 26.16 21.83 -17.30
C PRO A 360 24.80 22.33 -17.82
N ASP A 361 24.58 22.26 -19.13
CA ASP A 361 23.43 22.87 -19.82
C ASP A 361 22.06 22.36 -19.33
N GLU A 362 21.97 21.12 -18.89
CA GLU A 362 20.72 20.55 -18.36
C GLU A 362 20.31 21.17 -17.02
N ARG A 363 21.29 21.59 -16.22
CA ARG A 363 21.05 22.23 -14.92
C ARG A 363 20.82 23.72 -15.11
N ASN A 364 19.79 24.25 -14.43
CA ASN A 364 19.38 25.66 -14.45
C ASN A 364 19.18 26.23 -15.87
N ARG A 365 18.74 25.37 -16.80
CA ARG A 365 18.48 25.72 -18.20
C ARG A 365 17.54 26.93 -18.36
N VAL A 366 16.53 27.05 -17.51
CA VAL A 366 15.54 28.16 -17.55
C VAL A 366 16.20 29.50 -17.26
N ALA A 367 17.06 29.58 -16.22
CA ALA A 367 17.78 30.81 -15.89
C ALA A 367 18.69 31.26 -17.05
N LYS A 368 19.45 30.31 -17.60
CA LYS A 368 20.36 30.55 -18.73
C LYS A 368 19.65 30.97 -20.02
N GLN A 369 18.49 30.37 -20.29
CA GLN A 369 17.65 30.75 -21.42
C GLN A 369 17.04 32.14 -21.22
N THR A 370 16.57 32.44 -20.01
CA THR A 370 16.03 33.76 -19.67
C THR A 370 17.10 34.85 -19.80
N ALA A 371 18.35 34.57 -19.40
CA ALA A 371 19.47 35.51 -19.58
C ALA A 371 19.71 35.86 -21.06
N ARG A 372 19.54 34.87 -21.96
CA ARG A 372 19.62 35.10 -23.40
C ARG A 372 18.46 35.94 -23.92
N GLU A 373 17.24 35.66 -23.47
CA GLU A 373 16.03 36.35 -23.94
C GLU A 373 15.96 37.81 -23.49
N VAL A 374 16.38 38.08 -22.26
CA VAL A 374 16.27 39.42 -21.65
C VAL A 374 17.51 40.27 -21.90
N PHE A 375 18.71 39.67 -21.86
CA PHE A 375 19.98 40.40 -21.94
C PHE A 375 20.81 40.08 -23.19
N GLY A 376 20.38 39.14 -24.04
CA GLY A 376 21.16 38.70 -25.20
C GLY A 376 22.39 37.85 -24.85
N ILE A 377 22.59 37.51 -23.57
CA ILE A 377 23.77 36.78 -23.09
C ILE A 377 23.56 35.26 -23.24
N LYS A 378 24.37 34.64 -24.11
CA LYS A 378 24.27 33.19 -24.39
C LYS A 378 25.05 32.36 -23.36
N LEU A 379 24.33 31.65 -22.48
CA LEU A 379 24.91 30.77 -21.46
C LEU A 379 24.71 29.25 -21.72
N LEU A 380 23.91 28.89 -22.74
CA LEU A 380 23.67 27.50 -23.17
C LEU A 380 24.48 27.16 -24.43
N GLY A 381 24.98 25.93 -24.54
CA GLY A 381 25.75 25.45 -25.69
C GLY A 381 27.12 26.12 -25.83
N VAL A 382 27.70 26.59 -24.72
CA VAL A 382 28.99 27.29 -24.67
C VAL A 382 29.95 26.59 -23.69
N ARG A 383 31.26 26.73 -23.95
CA ARG A 383 32.31 26.21 -23.05
C ARG A 383 32.28 26.96 -21.71
N ALA A 384 32.77 26.32 -20.64
CA ALA A 384 32.76 26.87 -19.28
C ALA A 384 33.38 28.28 -19.19
N ALA A 385 34.53 28.52 -19.83
CA ALA A 385 35.17 29.85 -19.84
C ALA A 385 34.28 30.95 -20.48
N ALA A 386 33.62 30.63 -21.60
CA ALA A 386 32.69 31.56 -22.25
C ALA A 386 31.40 31.77 -21.44
N ARG A 387 30.95 30.73 -20.71
CA ARG A 387 29.82 30.81 -19.78
C ARG A 387 30.12 31.74 -18.61
N ARG A 388 31.27 31.57 -17.96
CA ARG A 388 31.73 32.45 -16.87
C ARG A 388 31.86 33.89 -17.32
N ARG A 389 32.43 34.13 -18.51
CA ARG A 389 32.46 35.47 -19.11
C ARG A 389 31.07 36.08 -19.26
N GLY A 390 30.10 35.32 -19.76
CA GLY A 390 28.71 35.77 -19.85
C GLY A 390 28.09 36.07 -18.48
N ILE A 391 28.44 35.30 -17.44
CA ILE A 391 27.96 35.53 -16.06
C ILE A 391 28.56 36.80 -15.46
N PHE A 392 29.86 37.07 -15.66
CA PHE A 392 30.50 38.32 -15.24
C PHE A 392 29.88 39.53 -15.97
N ALA A 393 29.67 39.42 -17.28
CA ALA A 393 28.99 40.46 -18.05
C ALA A 393 27.55 40.71 -17.57
N LEU A 394 26.82 39.65 -17.22
CA LEU A 394 25.48 39.76 -16.64
C LEU A 394 25.49 40.52 -15.32
N ALA A 395 26.50 40.28 -14.48
CA ALA A 395 26.72 41.00 -13.22
C ALA A 395 27.33 42.40 -13.40
N GLY A 396 27.53 42.87 -14.64
CA GLY A 396 28.04 44.20 -14.95
C GLY A 396 29.56 44.36 -14.79
N TYR A 397 30.33 43.28 -14.82
CA TYR A 397 31.79 43.29 -14.78
C TYR A 397 32.39 43.05 -16.17
N ASP A 398 33.57 43.61 -16.40
CA ASP A 398 34.31 43.47 -17.65
C ASP A 398 35.24 42.24 -17.66
N GLU A 399 35.89 41.99 -18.80
CA GLU A 399 36.83 40.86 -18.94
C GLU A 399 38.07 41.02 -18.05
N ALA A 400 38.45 42.25 -17.68
CA ALA A 400 39.59 42.52 -16.81
C ALA A 400 39.31 42.06 -15.37
N CYS A 401 38.14 42.40 -14.84
CA CYS A 401 37.66 41.92 -13.55
C CYS A 401 37.57 40.39 -13.52
N GLN A 402 37.07 39.76 -14.59
CA GLN A 402 37.05 38.29 -14.69
C GLN A 402 38.46 37.71 -14.64
N ALA A 403 39.41 38.24 -15.41
CA ALA A 403 40.78 37.72 -15.47
C ALA A 403 41.49 37.83 -14.11
N GLU A 404 41.32 38.96 -13.42
CA GLU A 404 41.85 39.18 -12.08
C GLU A 404 41.24 38.18 -11.08
N TRP A 405 39.93 37.95 -11.15
CA TRP A 405 39.23 36.97 -10.32
C TRP A 405 39.68 35.53 -10.60
N GLU A 406 39.87 35.16 -11.87
CA GLU A 406 40.36 33.83 -12.25
C GLU A 406 41.82 33.59 -11.81
N SER A 407 42.64 34.65 -11.78
CA SER A 407 44.03 34.61 -11.32
C SER A 407 44.21 34.55 -9.80
N ALA A 408 43.13 34.81 -9.04
CA ALA A 408 43.19 34.79 -7.58
C ALA A 408 43.20 33.36 -7.02
N ASP A 409 44.22 33.07 -6.20
CA ASP A 409 44.55 31.73 -5.70
C ASP A 409 43.63 31.19 -4.59
N SER A 410 42.75 32.04 -4.03
CA SER A 410 41.84 31.64 -2.95
C SER A 410 40.45 32.26 -3.10
N ALA A 411 39.45 31.62 -2.51
CA ALA A 411 38.08 32.16 -2.47
C ALA A 411 38.01 33.54 -1.79
N GLN A 412 38.84 33.79 -0.77
CA GLN A 412 38.93 35.10 -0.12
C GLN A 412 39.55 36.16 -1.03
N ALA A 413 40.59 35.82 -1.79
CA ALA A 413 41.19 36.73 -2.76
C ALA A 413 40.20 37.04 -3.90
N ARG A 414 39.47 36.03 -4.38
CA ARG A 414 38.37 36.19 -5.36
C ARG A 414 37.27 37.12 -4.87
N GLN A 415 36.86 36.99 -3.61
CA GLN A 415 35.87 37.87 -3.01
C GLN A 415 36.37 39.32 -2.95
N ARG A 416 37.63 39.55 -2.58
CA ARG A 416 38.24 40.89 -2.56
C ARG A 416 38.26 41.55 -3.93
N VAL A 417 38.56 40.80 -5.00
CA VAL A 417 38.50 41.33 -6.38
C VAL A 417 37.09 41.83 -6.68
N ILE A 418 36.05 41.05 -6.37
CA ILE A 418 34.65 41.48 -6.57
C ILE A 418 34.33 42.73 -5.75
N GLU A 419 34.74 42.79 -4.47
CA GLU A 419 34.49 43.95 -3.60
C GLU A 419 35.12 45.25 -4.13
N ILE A 420 36.38 45.19 -4.62
CA ILE A 420 37.09 46.33 -5.19
C ILE A 420 36.37 46.84 -6.46
N HIS A 421 36.04 45.92 -7.37
CA HIS A 421 35.34 46.28 -8.61
C HIS A 421 33.89 46.72 -8.34
N GLN A 422 33.23 46.17 -7.33
CA GLN A 422 31.89 46.58 -6.90
C GLN A 422 31.90 48.01 -6.31
N ALA A 423 32.89 48.34 -5.47
CA ALA A 423 33.05 49.70 -4.95
C ALA A 423 33.25 50.72 -6.07
N THR A 424 34.05 50.34 -7.09
CA THR A 424 34.29 51.16 -8.29
C THR A 424 33.01 51.33 -9.12
N ARG A 425 32.23 50.26 -9.27
CA ARG A 425 30.94 50.25 -9.98
C ARG A 425 29.88 51.13 -9.29
N VAL A 426 29.78 51.07 -7.96
CA VAL A 426 28.86 51.91 -7.17
C VAL A 426 29.26 53.39 -7.26
N ALA A 427 30.56 53.69 -7.18
CA ALA A 427 31.07 55.06 -7.33
C ALA A 427 30.86 55.64 -8.74
N GLY A 428 30.93 54.79 -9.78
CA GLY A 428 30.70 55.18 -11.18
C GLY A 428 29.24 55.29 -11.61
N SER A 429 28.26 55.00 -10.73
CA SER A 429 26.83 54.90 -11.08
C SER A 429 26.52 53.90 -12.20
N VAL A 430 27.41 52.94 -12.46
CA VAL A 430 27.24 51.92 -13.52
C VAL A 430 26.28 50.85 -13.00
N ARG A 431 24.99 51.06 -13.24
CA ARG A 431 23.96 50.04 -13.02
C ARG A 431 23.81 49.23 -14.33
N PRO A 432 23.86 47.89 -14.30
CA PRO A 432 23.38 47.09 -15.41
C PRO A 432 21.93 47.50 -15.67
N VAL A 433 21.58 47.64 -16.94
CA VAL A 433 20.28 48.11 -17.41
C VAL A 433 19.23 47.03 -17.13
N VAL A 434 18.77 46.94 -15.89
CA VAL A 434 17.61 46.13 -15.49
C VAL A 434 16.45 47.03 -15.05
N PHE A 435 16.72 48.29 -14.70
CA PHE A 435 15.69 49.31 -14.48
C PHE A 435 15.42 50.15 -15.74
N ALA A 436 14.64 49.61 -16.66
CA ALA A 436 13.47 50.37 -17.08
C ALA A 436 12.46 50.18 -15.94
N ARG A 437 12.49 51.05 -14.92
CA ARG A 437 11.37 51.13 -13.97
C ARG A 437 10.12 51.31 -14.81
N THR A 438 9.15 50.41 -14.69
CA THR A 438 7.77 50.75 -15.02
C THR A 438 7.35 51.84 -14.04
N GLN A 439 7.72 53.10 -14.30
CA GLN A 439 6.89 54.22 -13.91
C GLN A 439 5.63 54.06 -14.74
N VAL A 440 4.72 53.21 -14.30
CA VAL A 440 3.31 53.48 -14.55
C VAL A 440 3.07 54.79 -13.80
N ALA A 441 3.01 55.87 -14.57
CA ALA A 441 2.43 57.10 -14.10
C ALA A 441 1.03 56.77 -13.58
N HIS A 442 0.87 56.68 -12.27
CA HIS A 442 -0.40 57.04 -11.65
C HIS A 442 -0.57 58.54 -11.86
N HIS A 443 -1.09 58.91 -13.03
CA HIS A 443 -1.77 60.18 -13.21
C HIS A 443 -3.27 59.90 -13.32
N ALA A 444 -3.97 60.42 -12.31
CA ALA A 444 -5.41 60.72 -12.21
C ALA A 444 -6.41 59.61 -12.60
#